data_AF-A0A139CHG5-F1
#
_entry.id   AF-A0A139CHG5-F1
#
_cell.length_a   1.000
_cell.length_b   1.000
_cell.length_c   1.000
_cell.angle_alpha   90.00
_cell.angle_beta   90.00
_cell.angle_gamma   90.00
#
_symmetry.space_group_name_H-M   'P 1'
#
loop_
_entity.id
_entity.type
_entity.pdbx_description
1 polymer ?
#
loop_
_entity_poly.entity_id
_entity_poly.type
_entity_poly.pdbx_seq_one_letter_code
_entity_poly.pdbx_strand_id
1 'polypeptide(L)'
;MSIDEKLENKKAKVEIFGDEYVIKAEEESVEYIERVAQYVDQELQRVNNKQTRLSRIRVMVLVAMNLADKYFKANEARDKVKQRIKRKEVEIKNIKKQYKKLSNEHNNLKKNYNSLKKQYNELKDKEHELENKNDKLQQKHDNLQEKYDELKNAYHNLEDEYEAFLIEFDKED
;
A
#
# COMPACT_ATOMS: atom_id res chain seq x y z
N MET A 1 48.23 -14.91 -31.70
CA MET A 1 47.17 -14.65 -32.70
C MET A 1 47.50 -13.36 -33.43
N SER A 2 47.65 -13.45 -34.75
CA SER A 2 47.95 -12.29 -35.61
C SER A 2 46.76 -11.33 -35.66
N ILE A 3 47.01 -10.06 -35.97
CA ILE A 3 45.96 -9.04 -36.20
C ILE A 3 45.00 -9.50 -37.32
N ASP A 4 45.50 -10.25 -38.29
CA ASP A 4 44.70 -10.79 -39.40
C ASP A 4 43.69 -11.86 -38.95
N GLU A 5 44.05 -12.67 -37.95
CA GLU A 5 43.19 -13.71 -37.36
C GLU A 5 42.00 -13.11 -36.59
N LYS A 6 42.22 -11.95 -35.94
CA LYS A 6 41.16 -11.17 -35.28
C LYS A 6 40.23 -10.46 -36.26
N LEU A 7 40.72 -10.12 -37.46
CA LEU A 7 39.93 -9.46 -38.53
C LEU A 7 39.12 -10.47 -39.35
N GLU A 8 39.61 -11.69 -39.55
CA GLU A 8 38.82 -12.79 -40.14
C GLU A 8 37.62 -13.17 -39.27
N ASN A 9 37.80 -13.21 -37.94
CA ASN A 9 36.72 -13.49 -36.99
C ASN A 9 35.62 -12.41 -36.90
N LYS A 10 35.69 -11.37 -37.74
CA LYS A 10 34.67 -10.33 -37.90
C LYS A 10 34.03 -10.32 -39.29
N LYS A 11 34.22 -11.36 -40.10
CA LYS A 11 33.57 -11.48 -41.42
C LYS A 11 32.69 -12.72 -41.44
N ALA A 12 31.40 -12.53 -41.64
CA ALA A 12 30.45 -13.60 -41.90
C ALA A 12 30.42 -13.89 -43.40
N LYS A 13 30.65 -15.14 -43.80
CA LYS A 13 30.43 -15.60 -45.18
C LYS A 13 29.08 -16.30 -45.22
N VAL A 14 28.15 -15.77 -45.99
CA VAL A 14 26.75 -16.23 -46.02
C VAL A 14 26.27 -16.37 -47.46
N GLU A 15 25.40 -17.34 -47.71
CA GLU A 15 24.70 -17.49 -48.98
C GLU A 15 23.27 -16.97 -48.82
N ILE A 16 22.85 -16.07 -49.70
CA ILE A 16 21.50 -15.50 -49.69
C ILE A 16 20.96 -15.59 -51.11
N PHE A 17 19.89 -16.37 -51.27
CA PHE A 17 19.16 -16.55 -52.52
C PHE A 17 20.02 -17.05 -53.69
N GLY A 18 20.98 -17.92 -53.38
CA GLY A 18 21.91 -18.55 -54.31
C GLY A 18 23.17 -17.72 -54.61
N ASP A 19 23.31 -16.53 -54.03
CA ASP A 19 24.46 -15.65 -54.20
C ASP A 19 25.26 -15.59 -52.88
N GLU A 20 26.59 -15.70 -52.96
CA GLU A 20 27.48 -15.64 -51.78
C GLU A 20 27.88 -14.19 -51.44
N TYR A 21 27.86 -13.87 -50.15
CA TYR A 21 28.20 -12.55 -49.61
C TYR A 21 29.18 -12.67 -48.44
N VAL A 22 30.14 -11.74 -48.38
CA VAL A 22 31.04 -11.57 -47.23
C VAL A 22 30.67 -10.28 -46.50
N ILE A 23 30.05 -10.41 -45.33
CA ILE A 23 29.53 -9.28 -44.54
C ILE A 23 30.43 -9.04 -43.34
N LYS A 24 30.82 -7.77 -43.12
CA LYS A 24 31.65 -7.39 -41.98
C LYS A 24 30.78 -7.13 -40.74
N ALA A 25 31.10 -7.81 -39.66
CA ALA A 25 30.55 -7.67 -38.32
C ALA A 25 31.29 -6.56 -37.55
N GLU A 26 30.75 -5.33 -37.57
CA GLU A 26 31.35 -4.20 -36.85
C GLU A 26 30.96 -4.16 -35.38
N GLU A 27 29.64 -4.17 -35.11
CA GLU A 27 29.07 -4.08 -33.76
C GLU A 27 28.42 -5.39 -33.29
N GLU A 28 27.80 -6.13 -34.22
CA GLU A 28 27.06 -7.36 -33.95
C GLU A 28 27.95 -8.61 -34.09
N SER A 29 27.52 -9.74 -33.53
CA SER A 29 28.27 -11.00 -33.63
C SER A 29 28.14 -11.63 -35.03
N VAL A 30 29.12 -12.44 -35.43
CA VAL A 30 29.08 -13.19 -36.70
C VAL A 30 27.83 -14.08 -36.76
N GLU A 31 27.50 -14.76 -35.66
CA GLU A 31 26.31 -15.61 -35.55
C GLU A 31 25.01 -14.82 -35.70
N TYR A 32 24.97 -13.55 -35.26
CA TYR A 32 23.81 -12.69 -35.48
C TYR A 32 23.63 -12.42 -36.98
N ILE A 33 24.70 -12.06 -37.68
CA ILE A 33 24.65 -11.80 -39.12
C ILE A 33 24.25 -13.04 -39.90
N GLU A 34 24.79 -14.21 -39.54
CA GLU A 34 24.39 -15.49 -40.13
C GLU A 34 22.89 -15.77 -39.91
N ARG A 35 22.36 -15.53 -38.71
CA ARG A 35 20.91 -15.65 -38.45
C ARG A 35 20.08 -14.68 -39.28
N VAL A 36 20.53 -13.43 -39.44
CA VAL A 36 19.85 -12.44 -40.28
C VAL A 36 19.85 -12.88 -41.75
N ALA A 37 20.99 -13.34 -42.25
CA ALA A 37 21.14 -13.85 -43.61
C ALA A 37 20.22 -15.06 -43.87
N GLN A 38 20.21 -16.04 -42.96
CA GLN A 38 19.31 -17.19 -43.03
C GLN A 38 17.83 -16.77 -43.04
N TYR A 39 17.44 -15.79 -42.21
CA TYR A 39 16.06 -15.30 -42.19
C TYR A 39 15.67 -14.59 -43.50
N VAL A 40 16.56 -13.76 -44.05
CA VAL A 40 16.34 -13.08 -45.33
C VAL A 40 16.22 -14.09 -46.47
N ASP A 41 17.11 -15.08 -46.52
CA ASP A 41 17.09 -16.16 -47.51
C ASP A 41 15.76 -16.95 -47.45
N GLN A 42 15.33 -17.34 -46.24
CA GLN A 42 14.05 -18.02 -46.04
C GLN A 42 12.85 -17.19 -46.53
N GLU A 43 12.83 -15.88 -46.29
CA GLU A 43 11.76 -15.00 -46.77
C GLU A 43 11.78 -14.86 -48.30
N LEU A 44 12.96 -14.78 -48.92
CA LEU A 44 13.13 -14.76 -50.38
C LEU A 44 12.64 -16.07 -51.01
N GLN A 45 13.07 -17.22 -50.49
CA GLN A 45 12.61 -18.52 -50.95
C GLN A 45 11.09 -18.69 -50.78
N ARG A 46 10.54 -18.27 -49.63
CA ARG A 46 9.09 -18.34 -49.35
C ARG A 46 8.26 -17.53 -50.35
N VAL A 47 8.70 -16.32 -50.70
CA VAL A 47 8.01 -15.50 -51.71
C VAL A 47 8.17 -16.09 -53.10
N ASN A 48 9.38 -16.51 -53.46
CA ASN A 48 9.68 -17.13 -54.76
C ASN A 48 8.82 -18.39 -55.01
N ASN A 49 8.70 -19.26 -54.01
CA ASN A 49 7.93 -20.50 -54.10
C ASN A 49 6.41 -20.27 -54.22
N LYS A 50 5.90 -19.16 -53.67
CA LYS A 50 4.47 -18.79 -53.78
C LYS A 50 4.14 -18.03 -55.07
N GLN A 51 5.11 -17.40 -55.70
CA GLN A 51 4.90 -16.52 -56.85
C GLN A 51 5.89 -16.85 -57.97
N THR A 52 5.69 -18.02 -58.59
CA THR A 52 6.57 -18.62 -59.62
C THR A 52 6.68 -17.83 -60.94
N ARG A 53 5.99 -16.70 -61.08
CA ARG A 53 5.99 -15.84 -62.29
C ARG A 53 6.75 -14.52 -62.13
N LEU A 54 7.33 -14.25 -60.96
CA LEU A 54 8.05 -13.00 -60.71
C LEU A 54 9.53 -13.14 -61.05
N SER A 55 10.14 -12.06 -61.56
CA SER A 55 11.59 -11.99 -61.71
C SER A 55 12.28 -11.93 -60.35
N ARG A 56 13.53 -12.39 -60.30
CA ARG A 56 14.38 -12.40 -59.09
C ARG A 56 14.38 -11.04 -58.37
N ILE A 57 14.54 -9.94 -59.12
CA ILE A 57 14.53 -8.56 -58.58
C ILE A 57 13.17 -8.21 -57.95
N ARG A 58 12.05 -8.59 -58.57
CA ARG A 58 10.71 -8.30 -58.02
C ARG A 58 10.45 -9.07 -56.72
N VAL A 59 10.94 -10.30 -56.61
CA VAL A 59 10.90 -11.08 -55.36
C VAL A 59 11.70 -10.37 -54.26
N MET A 60 12.93 -9.92 -54.57
CA MET A 60 13.76 -9.18 -53.61
C MET A 60 13.10 -7.88 -53.14
N VAL A 61 12.54 -7.09 -54.05
CA VAL A 61 11.82 -5.84 -53.71
C VAL A 61 10.61 -6.14 -52.83
N LEU A 62 9.83 -7.19 -53.13
CA LEU A 62 8.67 -7.55 -52.33
C LEU A 62 9.06 -8.00 -50.91
N VAL A 63 10.13 -8.77 -50.77
CA VAL A 63 10.66 -9.14 -49.45
C VAL A 63 11.16 -7.91 -48.70
N ALA A 64 11.90 -7.02 -49.36
CA ALA A 64 12.36 -5.78 -48.73
C ALA A 64 11.19 -4.92 -48.22
N MET A 65 10.12 -4.76 -49.02
CA MET A 65 8.90 -4.06 -48.60
C MET A 65 8.22 -4.73 -47.41
N ASN A 66 8.10 -6.06 -47.42
CA ASN A 66 7.48 -6.81 -46.32
C ASN A 66 8.29 -6.71 -45.02
N LEU A 67 9.62 -6.77 -45.12
CA LEU A 67 10.51 -6.59 -43.97
C LEU A 67 10.45 -5.16 -43.42
N ALA A 68 10.40 -4.15 -44.30
CA ALA A 68 10.20 -2.76 -43.90
C ALA A 68 8.85 -2.56 -43.19
N ASP A 69 7.76 -3.11 -43.73
CA ASP A 69 6.44 -3.04 -43.11
C ASP A 69 6.43 -3.72 -41.72
N LYS A 70 7.00 -4.93 -41.61
CA LYS A 70 7.18 -5.62 -40.31
C LYS A 70 7.97 -4.75 -39.32
N TYR A 71 9.04 -4.11 -39.77
CA TYR A 71 9.85 -3.20 -38.96
C TYR A 71 9.04 -1.99 -38.47
N PHE A 72 8.32 -1.30 -39.36
CA PHE A 72 7.52 -0.14 -38.99
C PHE A 72 6.41 -0.50 -38.00
N LYS A 73 5.70 -1.61 -38.22
CA LYS A 73 4.67 -2.11 -37.29
C LYS A 73 5.25 -2.47 -35.93
N ALA A 74 6.40 -3.15 -35.90
CA ALA A 74 7.09 -3.47 -34.66
C ALA A 74 7.55 -2.21 -33.92
N ASN A 75 8.04 -1.20 -34.64
CA ASN A 75 8.47 0.06 -34.06
C ASN A 75 7.28 0.85 -33.47
N GLU A 76 6.15 0.92 -34.18
CA GLU A 76 4.93 1.56 -33.68
C GLU A 76 4.40 0.84 -32.41
N ALA A 77 4.40 -0.49 -32.42
CA ALA A 77 4.02 -1.28 -31.26
C ALA A 77 4.96 -1.02 -30.07
N ARG A 78 6.26 -0.95 -30.32
CA ARG A 78 7.28 -0.61 -29.31
C ARG A 78 7.02 0.77 -28.70
N ASP A 79 6.69 1.76 -29.52
CA ASP A 79 6.42 3.12 -29.03
C ASP A 79 5.13 3.18 -28.21
N LYS A 80 4.08 2.45 -28.60
CA LYS A 80 2.86 2.29 -27.79
C LYS A 80 3.18 1.65 -26.43
N VAL A 81 4.03 0.61 -26.40
CA VAL A 81 4.47 -0.02 -25.14
C VAL A 81 5.26 0.96 -24.27
N LYS A 82 6.20 1.71 -24.85
CA LYS A 82 6.96 2.75 -24.13
C LYS A 82 6.03 3.81 -23.51
N GLN A 83 5.00 4.24 -24.23
CA GLN A 83 4.01 5.18 -23.68
C GLN A 83 3.21 4.57 -22.53
N ARG A 84 2.81 3.29 -22.62
CA ARG A 84 2.12 2.59 -21.53
C ARG A 84 3.01 2.48 -20.29
N ILE A 85 4.30 2.17 -20.45
CA ILE A 85 5.28 2.13 -19.36
C ILE A 85 5.35 3.49 -18.67
N LYS A 86 5.54 4.58 -19.42
CA LYS A 86 5.58 5.95 -18.86
C LYS A 86 4.32 6.30 -18.07
N ARG A 87 3.13 5.93 -18.58
CA ARG A 87 1.86 6.13 -17.86
C ARG A 87 1.84 5.34 -16.54
N LYS A 88 2.26 4.08 -16.58
CA LYS A 88 2.33 3.22 -15.38
C LYS A 88 3.35 3.73 -14.35
N GLU A 89 4.48 4.29 -14.78
CA GLU A 89 5.46 4.91 -13.87
C GLU A 89 4.85 6.11 -13.13
N VAL A 90 4.10 6.96 -13.82
CA VAL A 90 3.37 8.09 -13.21
C VAL A 90 2.31 7.60 -12.22
N GLU A 91 1.54 6.57 -12.61
CA GLU A 91 0.53 5.95 -11.75
C GLU A 91 1.14 5.36 -10.48
N ILE A 92 2.23 4.59 -10.59
CA ILE A 92 2.98 4.04 -9.47
C ILE A 92 3.50 5.15 -8.55
N LYS A 93 4.04 6.22 -9.12
CA LYS A 93 4.51 7.38 -8.34
C LYS A 93 3.38 8.03 -7.54
N ASN A 94 2.20 8.18 -8.15
CA ASN A 94 1.03 8.74 -7.46
C ASN A 94 0.53 7.80 -6.34
N ILE A 95 0.42 6.51 -6.62
CA ILE A 95 0.01 5.50 -5.63
C ILE A 95 0.98 5.49 -4.43
N LYS A 96 2.29 5.54 -4.66
CA LYS A 96 3.30 5.63 -3.59
C LYS A 96 3.10 6.87 -2.72
N LYS A 97 2.76 8.02 -3.33
CA LYS A 97 2.48 9.26 -2.59
C LYS A 97 1.22 9.12 -1.72
N GLN A 98 0.15 8.53 -2.26
CA GLN A 98 -1.09 8.28 -1.52
C GLN A 98 -0.86 7.31 -0.36
N TYR A 99 -0.14 6.21 -0.60
CA TYR A 99 0.21 5.23 0.43
C TYR A 99 0.99 5.88 1.58
N LYS A 100 1.98 6.74 1.28
CA LYS A 100 2.73 7.47 2.31
C LYS A 100 1.84 8.36 3.16
N LYS A 101 0.86 9.06 2.57
CA LYS A 101 -0.11 9.88 3.30
C LYS A 101 -0.97 9.01 4.23
N LEU A 102 -1.56 7.95 3.68
CA LEU A 102 -2.42 7.04 4.42
C LEU A 102 -1.68 6.36 5.59
N SER A 103 -0.42 5.99 5.38
CA SER A 103 0.43 5.42 6.43
C SER A 103 0.65 6.39 7.59
N ASN A 104 0.87 7.68 7.29
CA ASN A 104 0.99 8.71 8.32
C ASN A 104 -0.32 8.94 9.08
N GLU A 105 -1.45 9.00 8.38
CA GLU A 105 -2.78 9.13 8.98
C GLU A 105 -3.09 7.94 9.91
N HIS A 106 -2.78 6.72 9.48
CA HIS A 106 -2.92 5.52 10.30
C HIS A 106 -2.07 5.59 11.58
N ASN A 107 -0.81 6.02 11.47
CA ASN A 107 0.06 6.17 12.63
C ASN A 107 -0.47 7.23 13.61
N ASN A 108 -1.01 8.34 13.11
CA ASN A 108 -1.63 9.36 13.95
C ASN A 108 -2.89 8.82 14.64
N LEU A 109 -3.77 8.13 13.88
CA LEU A 109 -4.97 7.54 14.44
C LEU A 109 -4.65 6.50 15.53
N LYS A 110 -3.60 5.69 15.32
CA LYS A 110 -3.11 4.73 16.31
C LYS A 110 -2.64 5.40 17.60
N LYS A 111 -1.91 6.53 17.50
CA LYS A 111 -1.51 7.33 18.67
C LYS A 111 -2.72 7.87 19.41
N ASN A 112 -3.69 8.42 18.69
CA ASN A 112 -4.93 8.96 19.27
C ASN A 112 -5.74 7.87 19.98
N TYR A 113 -5.89 6.71 19.36
CA TYR A 113 -6.55 5.55 19.97
C TYR A 113 -5.88 5.15 21.28
N ASN A 114 -4.56 5.04 21.31
CA ASN A 114 -3.83 4.69 22.53
C ASN A 114 -4.00 5.74 23.63
N SER A 115 -3.99 7.03 23.27
CA SER A 115 -4.23 8.12 24.22
C SER A 115 -5.65 8.07 24.79
N LEU A 116 -6.65 7.88 23.93
CA LEU A 116 -8.05 7.78 24.35
C LEU A 116 -8.29 6.56 25.24
N LYS A 117 -7.67 5.41 24.91
CA LYS A 117 -7.72 4.21 25.73
C LYS A 117 -7.14 4.44 27.14
N LYS A 118 -6.06 5.21 27.24
CA LYS A 118 -5.48 5.60 28.53
C LYS A 118 -6.44 6.48 29.33
N GLN A 119 -7.00 7.52 28.71
CA GLN A 119 -7.98 8.40 29.35
C GLN A 119 -9.22 7.64 29.83
N TYR A 120 -9.70 6.69 29.04
CA TYR A 120 -10.83 5.84 29.42
C TYR A 120 -10.54 5.04 30.69
N ASN A 121 -9.37 4.39 30.78
CA ASN A 121 -8.99 3.64 31.97
C ASN A 121 -8.86 4.57 33.19
N GLU A 122 -8.22 5.74 33.04
CA GLU A 122 -8.11 6.72 34.12
C GLU A 122 -9.47 7.20 34.61
N LEU A 123 -10.44 7.39 33.71
CA LEU A 123 -11.80 7.79 34.07
C LEU A 123 -12.54 6.66 34.80
N LYS A 124 -12.37 5.42 34.34
CA LYS A 124 -12.94 4.24 34.98
C LYS A 124 -12.43 4.06 36.41
N ASP A 125 -11.13 4.28 36.64
CA ASP A 125 -10.54 4.20 37.98
C ASP A 125 -11.11 5.30 38.89
N LYS A 126 -11.27 6.53 38.38
CA LYS A 126 -11.89 7.65 39.11
C LYS A 126 -13.36 7.40 39.46
N GLU A 127 -14.11 6.78 38.56
CA GLU A 127 -15.51 6.40 38.81
C GLU A 127 -15.59 5.47 40.02
N HIS A 128 -14.75 4.42 40.06
CA HIS A 128 -14.68 3.50 41.19
C HIS A 128 -14.25 4.21 42.50
N GLU A 129 -13.32 5.17 42.44
CA GLU A 129 -12.94 5.96 43.62
C GLU A 129 -14.10 6.83 44.15
N LEU A 130 -14.91 7.41 43.26
CA LEU A 130 -16.06 8.22 43.63
C LEU A 130 -17.16 7.37 44.26
N GLU A 131 -17.42 6.17 43.70
CA GLU A 131 -18.38 5.20 44.26
C GLU A 131 -18.02 4.86 45.72
N ASN A 132 -16.75 4.50 45.96
CA ASN A 132 -16.26 4.22 47.32
C ASN A 132 -16.35 5.42 48.28
N LYS A 133 -16.17 6.65 47.78
CA LYS A 133 -16.35 7.87 48.59
C LYS A 133 -17.81 8.11 48.91
N ASN A 134 -18.70 7.85 47.96
CA ASN A 134 -20.14 8.00 48.14
C ASN A 134 -20.67 7.02 49.20
N ASP A 135 -20.23 5.76 49.16
CA ASP A 135 -20.59 4.75 50.17
C ASP A 135 -20.16 5.17 51.58
N LYS A 136 -18.93 5.69 51.72
CA LYS A 136 -18.43 6.22 53.00
C LYS A 136 -19.22 7.43 53.49
N LEU A 137 -19.65 8.29 52.57
CA LEU A 137 -20.46 9.46 52.91
C LEU A 137 -21.86 9.04 53.37
N GLN A 138 -22.46 8.06 52.69
CA GLN A 138 -23.74 7.47 53.06
C GLN A 138 -23.68 6.88 54.48
N GLN A 139 -22.65 6.07 54.77
CA GLN A 139 -22.46 5.51 56.13
C GLN A 139 -22.34 6.60 57.21
N LYS A 140 -21.63 7.70 56.93
CA LYS A 140 -21.52 8.83 57.86
C LYS A 140 -22.86 9.54 58.06
N HIS A 141 -23.62 9.69 56.99
CA HIS A 141 -24.95 10.27 57.03
C HIS A 141 -25.88 9.43 57.90
N ASP A 142 -25.92 8.12 57.68
CA ASP A 142 -26.74 7.17 58.44
C ASP A 142 -26.38 7.21 59.93
N ASN A 143 -25.09 7.18 60.26
CA ASN A 143 -24.63 7.30 61.65
C ASN A 143 -25.00 8.64 62.30
N LEU A 144 -24.99 9.74 61.54
CA LEU A 144 -25.36 11.05 62.07
C LEU A 144 -26.87 11.16 62.29
N GLN A 145 -27.65 10.55 61.40
CA GLN A 145 -29.11 10.43 61.53
C GLN A 145 -29.47 9.66 62.80
N GLU A 146 -28.83 8.51 63.04
CA GLU A 146 -29.03 7.73 64.27
C GLU A 146 -28.76 8.56 65.54
N LYS A 147 -27.63 9.29 65.58
CA LYS A 147 -27.30 10.18 66.71
C LYS A 147 -28.29 11.33 66.89
N TYR A 148 -28.80 11.87 65.79
CA TYR A 148 -29.83 12.92 65.84
C TYR A 148 -31.11 12.38 66.47
N ASP A 149 -31.55 11.18 66.06
CA ASP A 149 -32.74 10.54 66.60
C ASP A 149 -32.57 10.18 68.09
N GLU A 150 -31.39 9.70 68.49
CA GLU A 150 -31.03 9.49 69.90
C GLU A 150 -31.12 10.78 70.72
N LEU A 151 -30.52 11.88 70.24
CA LEU A 151 -30.53 13.17 70.93
C LEU A 151 -31.95 13.74 71.04
N LYS A 152 -32.74 13.62 69.97
CA LYS A 152 -34.14 14.05 69.95
C LYS A 152 -34.96 13.31 70.99
N ASN A 153 -34.79 11.99 71.10
CA ASN A 153 -35.47 11.19 72.12
C ASN A 153 -35.04 11.57 73.53
N ALA A 154 -33.74 11.80 73.77
CA ALA A 154 -33.24 12.25 75.06
C ALA A 154 -33.81 13.62 75.48
N TYR A 155 -34.00 14.54 74.52
CA TYR A 155 -34.63 15.83 74.76
C TYR A 155 -36.09 15.69 75.19
N HIS A 156 -36.88 14.87 74.48
CA HIS A 156 -38.27 14.61 74.86
C HIS A 156 -38.39 13.97 76.25
N ASN A 157 -37.52 13.02 76.59
CA ASN A 157 -37.51 12.43 77.93
C ASN A 157 -37.22 13.48 79.02
N LEU A 158 -36.27 14.39 78.77
CA LEU A 158 -35.94 15.45 79.72
C LEU A 158 -37.07 16.48 79.86
N GLU A 159 -37.77 16.77 78.76
CA GLU A 159 -38.98 17.59 78.73
C GLU A 159 -40.08 16.96 79.59
N ASP A 160 -40.35 15.66 79.41
CA ASP A 160 -41.31 14.90 80.22
C ASP A 160 -40.93 14.87 81.71
N GLU A 161 -39.65 14.65 82.04
CA GLU A 161 -39.15 14.69 83.43
C GLU A 161 -39.31 16.07 84.07
N TYR A 162 -39.06 17.14 83.31
CA TYR A 162 -39.22 18.52 83.78
C TYR A 162 -40.70 18.85 84.03
N GLU A 163 -41.60 18.45 83.14
CA GLU A 163 -43.04 18.61 83.35
C GLU A 163 -43.53 17.86 84.59
N ALA A 164 -43.06 16.62 84.80
CA ALA A 164 -43.38 15.85 85.99
C ALA A 164 -42.90 16.54 87.29
N PHE A 165 -41.67 17.08 87.28
CA PHE A 165 -41.12 17.81 88.42
C PHE A 165 -41.95 19.05 88.79
N LEU A 166 -42.39 19.83 87.79
CA LEU A 166 -43.25 20.99 88.03
C LEU A 166 -44.57 20.60 88.72
N ILE A 167 -45.18 19.48 88.32
CA ILE A 167 -46.43 18.96 88.92
C ILE A 167 -46.23 18.53 90.38
N GLU A 168 -45.06 17.99 90.74
CA GLU A 168 -44.76 17.63 92.14
C GLU A 168 -44.56 18.86 93.02
N PHE A 169 -43.90 19.90 92.50
CA PHE A 169 -43.66 21.15 93.23
C PHE A 169 -44.97 21.89 93.56
N ASP A 170 -45.94 21.89 92.64
CA ASP A 170 -47.26 22.51 92.83
C ASP A 170 -48.14 21.77 93.88
N LYS A 171 -47.73 20.61 94.39
CA LYS A 171 -48.47 19.83 95.41
C LYS A 171 -47.96 20.03 96.84
N GLU A 172 -46.82 20.70 97.03
CA GLU A 172 -46.20 20.89 98.36
C GLU A 172 -46.51 22.26 99.01
N ASP A 173 -47.28 23.14 98.34
CA ASP A 173 -47.87 24.39 98.87
C ASP A 173 -49.39 24.25 99.15
#